data_AF-A0A1W1EIM2-F1
#
_entry.id   AF-A0A1W1EIM2-F1
#
_cell.length_a   1.000
_cell.length_b   1.000
_cell.length_c   1.000
_cell.angle_alpha   90.00
_cell.angle_beta   90.00
_cell.angle_gamma   90.00
#
_symmetry.space_group_name_H-M   'P 1'
#
loop_
_entity.id
_entity.type
_entity.pdbx_description
1 polymer ?
#
loop_
_entity_poly.entity_id
_entity_poly.type
_entity_poly.pdbx_seq_one_letter_code
_entity_poly.pdbx_strand_id
1 'polypeptide(L)'
;MLEEILWYHTVTINLFLLTIIAGLLLPILHYNKAYIISKWTKIYGYTYYALVTMVAFDGLVMLIVAKKEMSMNIYFMIGAFLLLIALEVYHTVRFRIYLKDIKNEQINFRKYSIIIAILQILVIVPFIIIYI
;
A
#
# COMPACT_ATOMS: atom_id res chain seq x y z
N MET A 1 -21.98 -9.91 -13.53
CA MET A 1 -22.05 -9.25 -12.22
C MET A 1 -21.01 -9.75 -11.23
N LEU A 2 -21.09 -10.99 -10.72
CA LEU A 2 -20.09 -11.50 -9.75
C LEU A 2 -18.67 -11.59 -10.34
N GLU A 3 -18.54 -12.10 -11.56
CA GLU A 3 -17.27 -12.17 -12.29
C GLU A 3 -16.68 -10.79 -12.58
N GLU A 4 -17.52 -9.80 -12.88
CA GLU A 4 -17.08 -8.42 -13.13
C GLU A 4 -16.55 -7.77 -11.85
N ILE A 5 -17.21 -8.00 -10.70
CA ILE A 5 -16.75 -7.49 -9.40
C ILE A 5 -15.44 -8.17 -8.99
N LEU A 6 -15.32 -9.49 -9.20
CA LEU A 6 -14.07 -10.22 -8.97
C LEU A 6 -12.94 -9.68 -9.84
N TRP A 7 -13.19 -9.53 -11.14
CA TRP A 7 -12.21 -8.99 -12.07
C TRP A 7 -11.76 -7.59 -11.67
N TYR A 8 -12.72 -6.71 -11.32
CA TYR A 8 -12.42 -5.35 -10.87
C TYR A 8 -11.55 -5.37 -9.61
N HIS A 9 -11.92 -6.19 -8.61
CA HIS A 9 -11.13 -6.34 -7.38
C HIS A 9 -9.70 -6.83 -7.64
N THR A 10 -9.52 -7.83 -8.52
CA THR A 10 -8.20 -8.34 -8.94
C THR A 10 -7.37 -7.25 -9.62
N VAL A 11 -7.97 -6.46 -10.51
CA VAL A 11 -7.29 -5.34 -11.18
C VAL A 11 -6.86 -4.29 -10.16
N THR A 12 -7.74 -3.90 -9.22
CA THR A 12 -7.42 -2.91 -8.19
C THR A 12 -6.27 -3.39 -7.29
N ILE A 13 -6.25 -4.67 -6.89
CA ILE A 13 -5.17 -5.26 -6.09
C ILE A 13 -3.84 -5.24 -6.86
N ASN A 14 -3.84 -5.60 -8.14
CA ASN A 14 -2.63 -5.58 -8.96
C ASN A 14 -2.08 -4.16 -9.17
N LEU A 15 -2.96 -3.19 -9.40
CA LEU A 15 -2.57 -1.77 -9.48
C LEU A 15 -2.00 -1.26 -8.15
N PHE A 16 -2.58 -1.70 -7.03
CA PHE A 16 -2.09 -1.37 -5.70
C PHE A 16 -0.70 -1.96 -5.45
N LEU A 17 -0.48 -3.23 -5.81
CA LEU A 17 0.83 -3.88 -5.72
C LEU A 17 1.88 -3.15 -6.58
N LEU A 18 1.52 -2.79 -7.81
CA LEU A 18 2.40 -2.01 -8.70
C LEU A 18 2.75 -0.65 -8.07
N THR A 19 1.79 0.00 -7.43
CA THR A 19 2.01 1.27 -6.71
C THR A 19 3.02 1.11 -5.58
N ILE A 20 2.92 0.04 -4.78
CA ILE A 20 3.87 -0.24 -3.68
C ILE A 20 5.28 -0.50 -4.24
N ILE A 21 5.39 -1.27 -5.32
CA ILE A 21 6.67 -1.50 -5.99
C ILE A 21 7.26 -0.17 -6.51
N ALA A 22 6.43 0.70 -7.11
CA ALA A 22 6.87 2.02 -7.53
C ALA A 22 7.35 2.87 -6.34
N GLY A 23 6.66 2.80 -5.20
CA GLY A 23 7.06 3.42 -3.93
C GLY A 23 8.43 2.97 -3.44
N LEU A 24 8.75 1.67 -3.59
CA LEU A 24 10.05 1.09 -3.26
C LEU A 24 11.18 1.62 -4.16
N LEU A 25 10.89 1.83 -5.45
CA LEU A 25 11.87 2.31 -6.42
C LEU A 25 12.25 3.79 -6.20
N LEU A 26 11.36 4.61 -5.66
CA LEU A 26 11.60 6.04 -5.43
C LEU A 26 12.88 6.34 -4.60
N PRO A 27 13.05 5.82 -3.38
CA PRO A 27 14.24 6.07 -2.56
C PRO A 27 15.50 5.38 -3.11
N ILE A 28 15.37 4.39 -4.00
CA ILE A 28 16.51 3.70 -4.62
C ILE A 28 17.04 4.51 -5.81
N LEU A 29 16.17 4.92 -6.72
CA LEU A 29 16.55 5.60 -7.97
C LEU A 29 16.91 7.07 -7.77
N HIS A 30 16.27 7.75 -6.82
CA HIS A 30 16.36 9.20 -6.67
C HIS A 30 17.03 9.64 -5.38
N TYR A 31 17.83 8.77 -4.75
CA TYR A 31 18.36 8.96 -3.39
C TYR A 31 19.03 10.32 -3.15
N ASN A 32 19.73 10.90 -4.13
CA ASN A 32 20.42 12.19 -4.02
C ASN A 32 19.57 13.44 -4.36
N LYS A 33 18.32 13.26 -4.81
CA LYS A 33 17.48 14.34 -5.32
C LYS A 33 16.28 14.56 -4.39
N ALA A 34 16.51 15.24 -3.27
CA ALA A 34 15.50 15.48 -2.23
C ALA A 34 14.20 16.11 -2.76
N TYR A 35 14.28 17.04 -3.71
CA TYR A 35 13.10 17.63 -4.34
C TYR A 35 12.24 16.59 -5.08
N ILE A 36 12.89 15.69 -5.81
CA ILE A 36 12.21 14.62 -6.56
C ILE A 36 11.57 13.64 -5.59
N ILE A 37 12.31 13.18 -4.58
CA ILE A 37 11.77 12.32 -3.50
C ILE A 37 10.55 12.99 -2.89
N SER A 38 10.64 14.29 -2.57
CA SER A 38 9.54 15.00 -1.91
C SER A 38 8.25 15.02 -2.74
N LYS A 39 8.37 15.31 -4.03
CA LYS A 39 7.23 15.37 -4.95
C LYS A 39 6.61 14.00 -5.17
N TRP A 40 7.44 13.00 -5.46
CA TRP A 40 6.93 11.66 -5.79
C TRP A 40 6.41 10.89 -4.59
N THR A 41 7.00 11.06 -3.40
CA THR A 41 6.45 10.44 -2.18
C THR A 41 5.05 10.97 -1.85
N LYS A 42 4.75 12.24 -2.13
CA LYS A 42 3.39 12.79 -1.98
C LYS A 42 2.42 12.15 -2.98
N ILE A 43 2.80 12.08 -4.26
CA ILE A 43 1.98 11.47 -5.30
C ILE A 43 1.73 10.00 -4.95
N TYR A 44 2.79 9.27 -4.59
CA TYR A 44 2.70 7.90 -4.11
C TYR A 44 1.70 7.76 -2.96
N GLY A 45 1.79 8.60 -1.92
CA GLY A 45 0.87 8.55 -0.78
C GLY A 45 -0.59 8.76 -1.20
N TYR A 46 -0.89 9.74 -2.06
CA TYR A 46 -2.26 9.94 -2.57
C TYR A 46 -2.76 8.75 -3.37
N THR A 47 -1.94 8.22 -4.28
CA THR A 47 -2.29 7.04 -5.07
C THR A 47 -2.48 5.81 -4.19
N TYR A 48 -1.63 5.63 -3.18
CA TYR A 48 -1.73 4.54 -2.22
C TYR A 48 -3.05 4.59 -1.45
N TYR A 49 -3.40 5.74 -0.87
CA TYR A 49 -4.65 5.87 -0.13
C TYR A 49 -5.88 5.71 -1.03
N ALA A 50 -5.84 6.24 -2.25
CA ALA A 50 -6.93 6.03 -3.21
C ALA A 50 -7.12 4.54 -3.50
N LEU A 51 -6.06 3.83 -3.89
CA LEU A 51 -6.13 2.42 -4.27
C LEU A 51 -6.47 1.51 -3.08
N VAL A 52 -5.89 1.73 -1.89
CA VAL A 52 -6.19 0.90 -0.73
C VAL A 52 -7.66 1.06 -0.31
N THR A 53 -8.22 2.26 -0.42
CA THR A 53 -9.66 2.50 -0.18
C THR A 53 -10.53 1.84 -1.25
N MET A 54 -10.12 1.86 -2.52
CA MET A 54 -10.82 1.15 -3.60
C MET A 54 -10.82 -0.36 -3.35
N VAL A 55 -9.67 -0.97 -3.01
CA VAL A 55 -9.58 -2.40 -2.67
C VAL A 55 -10.52 -2.75 -1.52
N ALA A 56 -10.53 -1.95 -0.46
CA ALA A 56 -11.40 -2.17 0.69
C ALA A 56 -12.89 -2.02 0.33
N PHE A 57 -13.23 -1.03 -0.48
CA PHE A 57 -14.60 -0.82 -0.95
C PHE A 57 -15.09 -1.99 -1.81
N ASP A 58 -14.29 -2.43 -2.79
CA ASP A 58 -14.60 -3.57 -3.65
C ASP A 58 -14.78 -4.86 -2.83
N GLY A 59 -13.91 -5.08 -1.83
CA GLY A 59 -14.03 -6.21 -0.91
C GLY A 59 -15.30 -6.17 -0.04
N LEU A 60 -15.71 -4.97 0.40
CA LEU A 60 -16.95 -4.77 1.15
C LEU A 60 -18.18 -5.02 0.27
N VAL A 61 -18.17 -4.52 -0.97
CA VAL A 61 -19.23 -4.79 -1.95
C VAL A 61 -19.37 -6.29 -2.19
N MET A 62 -18.26 -7.01 -2.38
CA MET A 62 -18.26 -8.48 -2.49
C MET A 62 -18.90 -9.15 -1.29
N LEU A 63 -18.58 -8.71 -0.07
CA LEU A 63 -19.15 -9.28 1.15
C LEU A 63 -20.68 -9.14 1.20
N ILE A 64 -21.20 -7.96 0.85
CA ILE A 64 -22.64 -7.68 0.86
C ILE A 64 -23.36 -8.40 -0.29
N VAL A 65 -22.85 -8.27 -1.52
CA VAL A 65 -23.51 -8.78 -2.73
C VAL A 65 -23.45 -10.31 -2.82
N ALA A 66 -22.31 -10.91 -2.46
CA ALA A 66 -22.16 -12.36 -2.46
C ALA A 66 -22.78 -13.01 -1.20
N LYS A 67 -23.33 -12.22 -0.27
CA LYS A 67 -23.88 -12.66 1.02
C LYS A 67 -22.93 -13.61 1.76
N LYS A 68 -21.62 -13.31 1.71
CA LYS A 68 -20.62 -14.16 2.37
C LYS A 68 -20.75 -13.99 3.87
N GLU A 69 -20.82 -15.11 4.59
CA GLU A 69 -20.74 -15.12 6.04
C GLU A 69 -19.39 -14.60 6.52
N MET A 70 -19.38 -13.93 7.67
CA MET A 70 -18.16 -13.43 8.32
C MET A 70 -17.26 -14.60 8.75
N SER A 71 -16.38 -15.00 7.85
CA SER A 71 -15.40 -16.06 8.07
C SER A 71 -14.08 -15.51 8.61
N MET A 72 -13.24 -16.39 9.18
CA MET A 72 -11.89 -16.04 9.65
C MET A 72 -11.05 -15.32 8.59
N ASN A 73 -11.23 -15.69 7.33
CA ASN A 73 -10.58 -15.10 6.17
C ASN A 73 -10.90 -13.60 5.99
N ILE A 74 -12.15 -13.21 6.21
CA ILE A 74 -12.58 -11.80 6.14
C ILE A 74 -11.95 -11.00 7.27
N TYR A 75 -11.89 -11.56 8.49
CA TYR A 75 -11.20 -10.90 9.61
C TYR A 75 -9.72 -10.67 9.33
N PHE A 76 -9.03 -11.64 8.71
CA PHE A 76 -7.64 -11.46 8.29
C PHE A 76 -7.49 -10.38 7.22
N MET A 77 -8.39 -10.29 6.23
CA MET A 77 -8.36 -9.20 5.24
C MET A 77 -8.56 -7.81 5.88
N ILE A 78 -9.50 -7.68 6.81
CA ILE A 78 -9.72 -6.41 7.54
C ILE A 78 -8.48 -6.05 8.36
N GLY A 79 -7.88 -7.02 9.05
CA GLY A 79 -6.64 -6.82 9.80
C GLY A 79 -5.48 -6.39 8.90
N ALA A 80 -5.32 -7.02 7.74
CA ALA A 80 -4.31 -6.66 6.74
C ALA A 80 -4.53 -5.23 6.21
N PHE A 81 -5.77 -4.85 5.93
CA PHE A 81 -6.12 -3.48 5.52
C PHE A 81 -5.71 -2.44 6.57
N LEU A 82 -6.03 -2.68 7.85
CA LEU A 82 -5.64 -1.77 8.94
C LEU A 82 -4.12 -1.69 9.09
N LEU A 83 -3.42 -2.84 8.96
CA LEU A 83 -1.97 -2.90 9.02
C LEU A 83 -1.33 -2.10 7.86
N LEU A 84 -1.87 -2.21 6.65
CA LEU A 84 -1.41 -1.46 5.48
C LEU A 84 -1.57 0.04 5.67
N ILE A 85 -2.68 0.50 6.25
CA ILE A 85 -2.87 1.92 6.60
C ILE A 85 -1.84 2.34 7.65
N ALA A 86 -1.67 1.57 8.72
CA ALA A 86 -0.74 1.89 9.79
C ALA A 86 0.71 2.01 9.28
N LEU A 87 1.13 1.09 8.41
CA LEU A 87 2.44 1.13 7.76
C LEU A 87 2.63 2.38 6.92
N GLU A 88 1.63 2.78 6.12
CA GLU A 88 1.73 3.98 5.29
C GLU A 88 1.68 5.28 6.11
N VAL A 89 0.90 5.32 7.18
CA VAL A 89 0.91 6.44 8.13
C VAL A 89 2.30 6.57 8.76
N TYR A 90 2.90 5.46 9.19
CA TYR A 90 4.26 5.45 9.72
C TYR A 90 5.29 5.92 8.67
N HIS A 91 5.17 5.46 7.42
CA HIS A 91 5.99 5.92 6.30
C HIS A 91 5.87 7.44 6.10
N THR A 92 4.65 7.97 6.08
CA THR A 92 4.37 9.40 5.94
C THR A 92 4.98 10.22 7.08
N VAL A 93 4.92 9.72 8.33
CA VAL A 93 5.56 10.36 9.48
C VAL A 93 7.08 10.37 9.31
N ARG A 94 7.70 9.25 8.92
CA ARG A 94 9.15 9.18 8.67
C ARG A 94 9.59 10.09 7.53
N PHE A 95 8.79 10.20 6.49
CA PHE A 95 9.01 11.13 5.40
C PHE A 95 8.97 12.60 5.86
N ARG A 96 8.03 12.97 6.74
CA ARG A 96 8.02 14.32 7.34
C ARG A 96 9.27 14.61 8.17
N ILE A 97 9.78 13.62 8.90
CA ILE A 97 11.04 13.76 9.66
C ILE A 97 12.21 13.96 8.69
N TYR A 98 12.30 13.16 7.64
CA TYR A 98 13.31 13.30 6.59
C TYR A 98 13.31 14.70 5.96
N LEU A 99 12.14 15.27 5.67
CA LEU A 99 12.06 16.61 5.10
C LEU A 99 12.56 17.72 6.03
N LYS A 100 12.57 17.50 7.35
CA LYS A 100 13.09 18.47 8.34
C LYS A 100 14.61 18.44 8.45
N ASP A 101 15.23 17.27 8.31
CA ASP A 101 16.68 17.10 8.38
C ASP A 101 17.20 16.14 7.29
N ILE A 102 17.18 16.64 6.05
CA ILE A 102 17.52 15.84 4.86
C ILE A 102 18.94 15.28 4.94
N LYS A 103 19.90 16.04 5.49
CA LYS A 103 21.32 15.64 5.49
C LYS A 103 21.58 14.46 6.44
N ASN A 104 20.97 14.45 7.61
CA ASN A 104 21.19 13.39 8.59
C ASN A 104 20.25 12.19 8.40
N GLU A 105 19.04 12.41 7.89
CA GLU A 105 18.02 11.35 7.81
C GLU A 105 17.95 10.62 6.46
N GLN A 106 18.77 10.98 5.47
CA GLN A 106 18.69 10.39 4.12
C GLN A 106 18.88 8.87 4.10
N ILE A 107 19.89 8.36 4.82
CA ILE A 107 20.20 6.93 4.89
C ILE A 107 19.10 6.18 5.65
N ASN A 108 18.67 6.77 6.77
CA ASN A 108 17.61 6.23 7.62
C ASN A 108 16.29 6.13 6.84
N PHE A 109 15.87 7.23 6.20
CA PHE A 109 14.65 7.28 5.40
C PHE A 109 14.63 6.21 4.32
N ARG A 110 15.72 6.08 3.55
CA ARG A 110 15.85 5.02 2.53
C ARG A 110 15.65 3.63 3.13
N LYS A 111 16.31 3.34 4.25
CA LYS A 111 16.20 2.04 4.93
C LYS A 111 14.76 1.79 5.39
N TYR A 112 14.11 2.76 6.02
CA TYR A 112 12.74 2.63 6.50
C TYR A 112 11.74 2.48 5.36
N SER A 113 11.83 3.29 4.30
CA SER A 113 10.93 3.17 3.14
C SER A 113 11.03 1.81 2.48
N ILE A 114 12.24 1.24 2.34
CA ILE A 114 12.42 -0.12 1.80
C ILE A 114 11.79 -1.16 2.72
N ILE A 115 12.05 -1.08 4.03
CA ILE A 115 11.48 -2.04 5.00
C ILE A 115 9.95 -1.98 4.99
N ILE A 116 9.37 -0.77 5.00
CA ILE A 116 7.92 -0.60 4.99
C ILE A 116 7.31 -1.15 3.70
N ALA A 117 7.91 -0.87 2.55
CA ALA A 117 7.43 -1.41 1.28
C ALA A 117 7.50 -2.94 1.23
N ILE A 118 8.58 -3.55 1.75
CA ILE A 118 8.69 -5.01 1.87
C ILE A 118 7.59 -5.56 2.79
N LEU A 119 7.35 -4.92 3.94
CA LEU A 119 6.27 -5.33 4.85
C LEU A 119 4.90 -5.22 4.19
N GLN A 120 4.62 -4.15 3.44
CA GLN A 120 3.37 -3.99 2.70
C GLN A 120 3.20 -5.11 1.65
N ILE A 121 4.26 -5.44 0.90
CA ILE A 121 4.26 -6.56 -0.06
C ILE A 121 3.99 -7.89 0.65
N LEU A 122 4.70 -8.18 1.75
CA LEU A 122 4.51 -9.40 2.53
C LEU A 122 3.08 -9.55 3.08
N VAL A 123 2.42 -8.43 3.36
CA VAL A 123 1.02 -8.43 3.80
C VAL A 123 0.09 -8.75 2.63
N ILE A 124 0.33 -8.23 1.43
CA ILE A 124 -0.60 -8.35 0.29
C ILE A 124 -0.43 -9.66 -0.49
N VAL A 125 0.80 -10.10 -0.72
CA VAL A 125 1.10 -11.26 -1.56
C VAL A 125 0.36 -12.55 -1.14
N PRO A 126 0.25 -12.89 0.16
CA PRO A 126 -0.53 -14.04 0.58
C PRO A 126 -2.00 -13.95 0.16
N PHE A 127 -2.60 -12.76 0.19
CA PHE A 127 -3.99 -12.59 -0.25
C PHE A 127 -4.13 -12.71 -1.77
N ILE A 128 -3.13 -12.28 -2.53
CA ILE A 128 -3.12 -12.50 -3.98
C ILE A 128 -3.06 -14.00 -4.28
N ILE A 129 -2.19 -14.75 -3.62
CA ILE A 129 -2.00 -16.19 -3.90
C ILE A 129 -3.21 -17.03 -3.47
N ILE A 130 -3.90 -16.64 -2.40
CA ILE A 130 -5.01 -17.42 -1.84
C ILE A 130 -6.36 -17.08 -2.48
N TYR A 131 -6.57 -15.83 -2.91
CA TYR A 131 -7.89 -15.31 -3.29
C TYR A 131 -8.02 -14.88 -4.75
N ILE A 132 -6.95 -14.99 -5.56
CA ILE A 132 -6.99 -14.91 -7.03
C ILE A 132 -6.75 -16.31 -7.58
#